data_AF-A0A7C0V600-F1
#
_entry.id   AF-A0A7C0V600-F1
#
_cell.length_a   1.000
_cell.length_b   1.000
_cell.length_c   1.000
_cell.angle_alpha   90.00
_cell.angle_beta   90.00
_cell.angle_gamma   90.00
#
_symmetry.space_group_name_H-M   'P 1'
#
loop_
_entity.id
_entity.type
_entity.pdbx_description
1 polymer ?
#
loop_
_entity_poly.entity_id
_entity_poly.type
_entity_poly.pdbx_seq_one_letter_code
_entity_poly.pdbx_strand_id
1 'polypeptide(L)'
;MQWNPETIVAVAAYAGAGICMGFGAVGAAIGEGYTAAQANHAVSRNTDLSGDVFKNMLVGQAVAESASIFALVIAILLMFLNFQGAPLIKAPALFGAGLCMGLGALGSGIGSGLPGGQACFGIARQPAVTGRLTTNMLIGSAVCQTPAIFAMVVALLLIFIDFSSVPLRPGWAALIGAGLSTGLAAIGSGYGGGVAAGASCEGVARQPLAVAPVTTTMLVGQAVAQTPAIFGLLVSFILLFRGIPASESLAPAMALLAAGLCTGLGGIGPGIGNGQVAGGAVRWVARNSAIATDLMRVMLVGQAVSQSTAIYAMVVSLVLIFVV
;
A
#
# COMPACT_ATOMS: atom_id res chain seq x y z
N MET A 1 -11.59 1.95 -38.42
CA MET A 1 -12.55 1.74 -37.31
C MET A 1 -12.45 2.96 -36.39
N GLN A 2 -13.37 3.93 -36.51
CA GLN A 2 -13.47 5.01 -35.52
C GLN A 2 -14.41 4.49 -34.42
N TRP A 3 -13.89 4.37 -33.20
CA TRP A 3 -14.64 3.84 -32.06
C TRP A 3 -15.45 4.98 -31.42
N ASN A 4 -16.70 4.72 -31.08
CA ASN A 4 -17.54 5.71 -30.41
C ASN A 4 -16.98 6.00 -29.00
N PRO A 5 -17.09 7.24 -28.48
CA PRO A 5 -16.60 7.60 -27.15
C PRO A 5 -17.11 6.69 -26.04
N GLU A 6 -18.37 6.28 -26.12
CA GLU A 6 -18.99 5.34 -25.17
C GLU A 6 -18.27 3.99 -25.15
N THR A 7 -17.87 3.48 -26.31
CA THR A 7 -17.13 2.22 -26.41
C THR A 7 -15.74 2.35 -25.80
N ILE A 8 -15.07 3.49 -25.97
CA ILE A 8 -13.75 3.74 -25.37
C ILE A 8 -13.85 3.81 -23.84
N VAL A 9 -14.88 4.48 -23.31
CA VAL A 9 -15.15 4.54 -21.86
C VAL A 9 -15.42 3.14 -21.30
N ALA A 10 -16.27 2.35 -21.96
CA ALA A 10 -16.57 0.98 -21.54
C ALA A 10 -15.32 0.07 -21.56
N VAL A 11 -14.51 0.15 -22.63
CA VAL A 11 -13.25 -0.59 -22.73
C VAL A 11 -12.29 -0.20 -21.61
N ALA A 12 -12.16 1.08 -21.30
CA ALA A 12 -11.31 1.56 -20.23
C ALA A 12 -11.78 1.08 -18.85
N ALA A 13 -13.09 1.03 -18.62
CA ALA A 13 -13.69 0.52 -17.38
C ALA A 13 -13.43 -0.98 -17.22
N TYR A 14 -13.66 -1.78 -18.26
CA TYR A 14 -13.42 -3.23 -18.22
C TYR A 14 -11.94 -3.58 -18.11
N ALA A 15 -11.08 -2.88 -18.84
CA ALA A 15 -9.63 -3.02 -18.71
C ALA A 15 -9.16 -2.63 -17.31
N GLY A 16 -9.66 -1.51 -16.78
CA GLY A 16 -9.40 -1.07 -15.41
C GLY A 16 -9.82 -2.09 -14.37
N ALA A 17 -11.02 -2.68 -14.51
CA ALA A 17 -11.54 -3.70 -13.60
C ALA A 17 -10.68 -4.97 -13.59
N GLY A 18 -10.31 -5.47 -14.78
CA GLY A 18 -9.48 -6.65 -14.93
C GLY A 18 -8.08 -6.46 -14.31
N ILE A 19 -7.45 -5.32 -14.58
CA ILE A 19 -6.15 -4.96 -13.99
C ILE A 19 -6.25 -4.79 -12.48
N CYS A 20 -7.33 -4.14 -12.01
CA CYS A 20 -7.59 -3.91 -10.59
C CYS A 20 -7.63 -5.22 -9.81
N MET A 21 -8.47 -6.18 -10.24
CA MET A 21 -8.52 -7.48 -9.57
C MET A 21 -7.29 -8.34 -9.79
N GLY A 22 -6.70 -8.30 -10.99
CA GLY A 22 -5.50 -9.06 -11.30
C GLY A 22 -4.37 -8.75 -10.33
N PHE A 23 -4.03 -7.46 -10.14
CA PHE A 23 -3.03 -7.07 -9.16
C PHE A 23 -3.55 -7.16 -7.72
N GLY A 24 -4.82 -6.82 -7.48
CA GLY A 24 -5.43 -6.84 -6.17
C GLY A 24 -5.39 -8.20 -5.48
N ALA A 25 -5.58 -9.30 -6.23
CA ALA A 25 -5.56 -10.65 -5.68
C ALA A 25 -4.15 -11.17 -5.33
N VAL A 26 -3.10 -10.72 -6.04
CA VAL A 26 -1.74 -11.23 -5.87
C VAL A 26 -1.22 -10.95 -4.46
N GLY A 27 -1.45 -9.74 -3.97
CA GLY A 27 -0.89 -9.30 -2.69
C GLY A 27 -1.40 -10.11 -1.51
N ALA A 28 -2.74 -10.20 -1.35
CA ALA A 28 -3.34 -10.96 -0.26
C ALA A 28 -3.00 -12.44 -0.36
N ALA A 29 -3.13 -13.07 -1.54
CA ALA A 29 -2.85 -14.50 -1.69
C ALA A 29 -1.42 -14.87 -1.24
N ILE A 30 -0.42 -14.05 -1.56
CA ILE A 30 0.96 -14.26 -1.09
C ILE A 30 1.06 -14.08 0.43
N GLY A 31 0.46 -13.03 0.99
CA GLY A 31 0.47 -12.77 2.43
C GLY A 31 -0.26 -13.84 3.26
N GLU A 32 -1.40 -14.30 2.78
CA GLU A 32 -2.21 -15.36 3.37
C GLU A 32 -1.50 -16.71 3.28
N GLY A 33 -0.89 -17.02 2.13
CA GLY A 33 -0.07 -18.21 1.95
C GLY A 33 1.12 -18.24 2.90
N TYR A 34 1.79 -17.10 3.10
CA TYR A 34 2.85 -16.97 4.10
C TYR A 34 2.33 -17.22 5.52
N THR A 35 1.17 -16.63 5.87
CA THR A 35 0.53 -16.82 7.18
C THR A 35 0.23 -18.30 7.42
N ALA A 36 -0.37 -18.99 6.44
CA ALA A 36 -0.68 -20.42 6.51
C ALA A 36 0.59 -21.28 6.61
N ALA A 37 1.65 -20.95 5.88
CA ALA A 37 2.93 -21.65 5.95
C ALA A 37 3.54 -21.57 7.36
N GLN A 38 3.51 -20.39 8.00
CA GLN A 38 3.98 -20.22 9.37
C GLN A 38 3.06 -20.90 10.39
N ALA A 39 1.74 -20.92 10.15
CA ALA A 39 0.80 -21.67 10.98
C ALA A 39 1.09 -23.18 10.94
N ASN A 40 1.35 -23.76 9.76
CA ASN A 40 1.76 -25.16 9.63
C ASN A 40 3.04 -25.45 10.43
N HIS A 41 4.04 -24.58 10.33
CA HIS A 41 5.27 -24.69 11.11
C HIS A 41 5.02 -24.54 12.62
N ALA A 42 4.05 -23.73 13.04
CA ALA A 42 3.68 -23.57 14.44
C ALA A 42 3.02 -24.84 14.99
N VAL A 43 2.00 -25.37 14.28
CA VAL A 43 1.28 -26.59 14.66
C VAL A 43 2.20 -27.81 14.64
N SER A 44 3.14 -27.90 13.70
CA SER A 44 4.09 -29.03 13.64
C SER A 44 5.00 -29.11 14.87
N ARG A 45 5.15 -28.03 15.64
CA ARG A 45 5.91 -28.03 16.90
C ARG A 45 5.07 -28.42 18.09
N ASN A 46 3.78 -28.11 18.07
CA ASN A 46 2.86 -28.45 19.14
C ASN A 46 1.41 -28.51 18.61
N THR A 47 0.90 -29.73 18.47
CA THR A 47 -0.45 -30.01 17.95
C THR A 47 -1.57 -29.58 18.89
N ASP A 48 -1.29 -29.48 20.18
CA ASP A 48 -2.29 -29.11 21.20
C ASP A 48 -2.72 -27.65 21.06
N LEU A 49 -1.86 -26.82 20.43
CA LEU A 49 -2.12 -25.41 20.14
C LEU A 49 -2.82 -25.18 18.79
N SER A 50 -3.19 -26.24 18.07
CA SER A 50 -3.77 -26.18 16.73
C SER A 50 -4.99 -25.25 16.67
N GLY A 51 -5.90 -25.31 17.64
CA GLY A 51 -7.07 -24.44 17.69
C GLY A 51 -6.72 -22.96 17.81
N ASP A 52 -5.75 -22.61 18.66
CA ASP A 52 -5.34 -21.21 18.86
C ASP A 52 -4.57 -20.65 17.67
N VAL A 53 -3.65 -21.44 17.12
CA VAL A 53 -2.92 -21.08 15.90
C VAL A 53 -3.90 -20.93 14.73
N PHE A 54 -4.86 -21.83 14.57
CA PHE A 54 -5.85 -21.77 13.51
C PHE A 54 -6.73 -20.52 13.60
N LYS A 55 -7.25 -20.20 14.79
CA LYS A 55 -8.02 -18.96 15.01
C LYS A 55 -7.18 -17.72 14.66
N ASN A 56 -5.92 -17.66 15.09
CA ASN A 56 -5.07 -16.51 14.82
C ASN A 56 -4.67 -16.41 13.34
N MET A 57 -4.44 -17.55 12.67
CA MET A 57 -4.21 -17.62 11.23
C MET A 57 -5.38 -17.01 10.46
N LEU A 58 -6.61 -17.41 10.77
CA LEU A 58 -7.81 -16.87 10.11
C LEU A 58 -7.97 -15.36 10.33
N VAL A 59 -7.70 -14.87 11.54
CA VAL A 59 -7.76 -13.43 11.81
C VAL A 59 -6.69 -12.68 11.01
N GLY A 60 -5.45 -13.19 10.95
CA GLY A 60 -4.37 -12.58 10.17
C GLY A 60 -4.68 -12.58 8.66
N GLN A 61 -5.20 -13.68 8.13
CA GLN A 61 -5.62 -13.80 6.74
C GLN A 61 -6.77 -12.83 6.41
N ALA A 62 -7.80 -12.76 7.25
CA ALA A 62 -8.91 -11.82 7.05
C ALA A 62 -8.46 -10.35 6.99
N VAL A 63 -7.42 -9.97 7.76
CA VAL A 63 -6.85 -8.62 7.68
C VAL A 63 -6.05 -8.43 6.39
N ALA A 64 -5.27 -9.43 5.95
CA ALA A 64 -4.55 -9.36 4.68
C ALA A 64 -5.51 -9.26 3.47
N GLU A 65 -6.61 -9.99 3.50
CA GLU A 65 -7.66 -10.04 2.47
C GLU A 65 -8.36 -8.69 2.23
N SER A 66 -8.39 -7.81 3.25
CA SER A 66 -9.06 -6.50 3.11
C SER A 66 -8.56 -5.67 1.92
N ALA A 67 -7.27 -5.76 1.58
CA ALA A 67 -6.71 -5.08 0.41
C ALA A 67 -7.30 -5.61 -0.91
N SER A 68 -7.51 -6.93 -1.01
CA SER A 68 -8.14 -7.57 -2.16
C SER A 68 -9.63 -7.29 -2.23
N ILE A 69 -10.31 -7.18 -1.08
CA ILE A 69 -11.71 -6.73 -1.03
C ILE A 69 -11.84 -5.30 -1.56
N PHE A 70 -10.91 -4.39 -1.23
CA PHE A 70 -10.93 -3.03 -1.80
C PHE A 70 -10.78 -3.06 -3.32
N ALA A 71 -9.87 -3.88 -3.86
CA ALA A 71 -9.73 -4.07 -5.30
C ALA A 71 -11.00 -4.67 -5.92
N LEU A 72 -11.65 -5.63 -5.25
CA LEU A 72 -12.89 -6.26 -5.71
C LEU A 72 -14.02 -5.25 -5.80
N VAL A 73 -14.17 -4.42 -4.78
CA VAL A 73 -15.17 -3.34 -4.78
C VAL A 73 -14.93 -2.39 -5.94
N ILE A 74 -13.69 -1.92 -6.17
CA ILE A 74 -13.37 -1.04 -7.29
C ILE A 74 -13.64 -1.72 -8.65
N ALA A 75 -13.26 -2.99 -8.82
CA ALA A 75 -13.50 -3.72 -10.06
C ALA A 75 -14.99 -3.90 -10.35
N ILE A 76 -15.80 -4.25 -9.33
CA ILE A 76 -17.26 -4.34 -9.44
C ILE A 76 -17.85 -2.98 -9.82
N LEU A 77 -17.42 -1.89 -9.18
CA LEU A 77 -17.86 -0.55 -9.52
C LEU A 77 -17.53 -0.20 -10.97
N LEU A 78 -16.32 -0.51 -11.44
CA LEU A 78 -15.92 -0.28 -12.84
C LEU A 78 -16.73 -1.13 -13.83
N MET A 79 -17.14 -2.34 -13.46
CA MET A 79 -17.92 -3.22 -14.34
C MET A 79 -19.40 -2.85 -14.43
N PHE A 80 -20.00 -2.44 -13.32
CA PHE A 80 -21.47 -2.35 -13.20
C PHE A 80 -22.00 -0.92 -13.07
N LEU A 81 -21.16 0.08 -12.83
CA LEU A 81 -21.62 1.47 -12.91
C LEU A 81 -21.92 1.86 -14.36
N ASN A 82 -23.02 2.59 -14.54
CA ASN A 82 -23.42 3.07 -15.86
C ASN A 82 -22.65 4.36 -16.21
N PHE A 83 -21.84 4.31 -17.26
CA PHE A 83 -21.09 5.45 -17.79
C PHE A 83 -21.61 5.92 -19.15
N GLN A 84 -22.85 5.60 -19.51
CA GLN A 84 -23.50 6.11 -20.73
C GLN A 84 -23.50 7.64 -20.76
N GLY A 85 -23.17 8.21 -21.93
CA GLY A 85 -23.05 9.67 -22.10
C GLY A 85 -21.85 10.31 -21.41
N ALA A 86 -20.97 9.54 -20.78
CA ALA A 86 -19.77 10.09 -20.15
C ALA A 86 -18.81 10.69 -21.19
N PRO A 87 -18.16 11.82 -20.88
CA PRO A 87 -17.19 12.42 -21.79
C PRO A 87 -15.96 11.53 -21.94
N LEU A 88 -15.26 11.65 -23.07
CA LEU A 88 -14.10 10.80 -23.38
C LEU A 88 -12.97 10.89 -22.34
N ILE A 89 -12.85 12.02 -21.64
CA ILE A 89 -11.91 12.22 -20.52
C ILE A 89 -12.17 11.26 -19.35
N LYS A 90 -13.38 10.68 -19.23
CA LYS A 90 -13.69 9.71 -18.19
C LYS A 90 -12.98 8.37 -18.41
N ALA A 91 -12.71 7.99 -19.66
CA ALA A 91 -12.00 6.74 -19.98
C ALA A 91 -10.63 6.62 -19.26
N PRO A 92 -9.68 7.57 -19.37
CA PRO A 92 -8.42 7.50 -18.65
C PRO A 92 -8.59 7.56 -17.12
N ALA A 93 -9.64 8.21 -16.60
CA ALA A 93 -9.93 8.18 -15.16
C ALA A 93 -10.30 6.79 -14.67
N LEU A 94 -11.21 6.09 -15.38
CA LEU A 94 -11.64 4.74 -15.01
C LEU A 94 -10.49 3.73 -15.10
N PHE A 95 -9.67 3.84 -16.14
CA PHE A 95 -8.46 3.03 -16.28
C PHE A 95 -7.45 3.33 -15.15
N GLY A 96 -7.21 4.61 -14.87
CA GLY A 96 -6.34 5.06 -13.78
C GLY A 96 -6.82 4.60 -12.40
N ALA A 97 -8.14 4.56 -12.16
CA ALA A 97 -8.73 4.07 -10.92
C ALA A 97 -8.43 2.59 -10.68
N GLY A 98 -8.60 1.77 -11.72
CA GLY A 98 -8.29 0.34 -11.66
C GLY A 98 -6.80 0.07 -11.40
N LEU A 99 -5.92 0.79 -12.10
CA LEU A 99 -4.48 0.74 -11.87
C LEU A 99 -4.11 1.16 -10.44
N CYS A 100 -4.68 2.26 -9.95
CA CYS A 100 -4.39 2.79 -8.63
C CYS A 100 -4.67 1.77 -7.54
N MET A 101 -5.91 1.26 -7.48
CA MET A 101 -6.32 0.32 -6.44
C MET A 101 -5.62 -1.03 -6.59
N GLY A 102 -5.50 -1.55 -7.81
CA GLY A 102 -4.84 -2.84 -8.04
C GLY A 102 -3.39 -2.83 -7.56
N LEU A 103 -2.62 -1.80 -7.93
CA LEU A 103 -1.23 -1.66 -7.50
C LEU A 103 -1.13 -1.34 -6.00
N GLY A 104 -2.03 -0.50 -5.47
CA GLY A 104 -2.01 -0.13 -4.05
C GLY A 104 -2.33 -1.29 -3.10
N ALA A 105 -3.10 -2.28 -3.55
CA ALA A 105 -3.42 -3.48 -2.78
C ALA A 105 -2.22 -4.45 -2.64
N LEU A 106 -1.27 -4.46 -3.59
CA LEU A 106 -0.15 -5.40 -3.61
C LEU A 106 0.69 -5.34 -2.33
N GLY A 107 1.19 -4.15 -2.01
CA GLY A 107 2.07 -3.95 -0.86
C GLY A 107 1.41 -4.31 0.45
N SER A 108 0.21 -3.80 0.68
CA SER A 108 -0.54 -3.99 1.93
C SER A 108 -1.01 -5.43 2.11
N GLY A 109 -1.39 -6.13 1.04
CA GLY A 109 -1.74 -7.54 1.08
C GLY A 109 -0.55 -8.43 1.50
N ILE A 110 0.61 -8.25 0.86
CA ILE A 110 1.82 -9.02 1.19
C ILE A 110 2.29 -8.66 2.61
N GLY A 111 2.34 -7.35 2.90
CA GLY A 111 2.83 -6.83 4.17
C GLY A 111 2.02 -7.30 5.37
N SER A 112 0.68 -7.26 5.29
CA SER A 112 -0.20 -7.66 6.39
C SER A 112 -0.15 -9.17 6.70
N GLY A 113 0.27 -10.01 5.75
CA GLY A 113 0.50 -11.43 6.00
C GLY A 113 1.71 -11.73 6.90
N LEU A 114 2.74 -10.87 6.90
CA LEU A 114 3.95 -11.04 7.70
C LEU A 114 3.68 -11.08 9.22
N PRO A 115 2.98 -10.10 9.83
CA PRO A 115 2.61 -10.17 11.24
C PRO A 115 1.67 -11.34 11.54
N GLY A 116 0.76 -11.70 10.62
CA GLY A 116 -0.08 -12.90 10.72
C GLY A 116 0.74 -14.17 10.95
N GLY A 117 1.70 -14.42 10.06
CA GLY A 117 2.57 -15.58 10.16
C GLY A 117 3.46 -15.56 11.40
N GLN A 118 4.07 -14.40 11.72
CA GLN A 118 4.93 -14.28 12.91
C GLN A 118 4.15 -14.40 14.23
N ALA A 119 2.89 -13.96 14.27
CA ALA A 119 2.02 -14.19 15.42
C ALA A 119 1.69 -15.68 15.59
N CYS A 120 1.37 -16.40 14.50
CA CYS A 120 1.12 -17.85 14.54
C CYS A 120 2.34 -18.62 15.07
N PHE A 121 3.53 -18.31 14.52
CA PHE A 121 4.78 -18.88 15.02
C PHE A 121 5.07 -18.50 16.48
N GLY A 122 4.76 -17.25 16.85
CA GLY A 122 4.90 -16.73 18.20
C GLY A 122 4.02 -17.45 19.23
N ILE A 123 2.79 -17.83 18.87
CA ILE A 123 1.87 -18.61 19.72
C ILE A 123 2.48 -19.96 20.07
N ALA A 124 3.05 -20.68 19.09
CA ALA A 124 3.72 -21.95 19.36
C ALA A 124 4.94 -21.81 20.28
N ARG A 125 5.58 -20.63 20.29
CA ARG A 125 6.70 -20.34 21.18
C ARG A 125 6.26 -19.91 22.58
N GLN A 126 5.20 -19.12 22.69
CA GLN A 126 4.72 -18.55 23.96
C GLN A 126 3.18 -18.51 24.01
N PRO A 127 2.52 -19.64 24.31
CA PRO A 127 1.06 -19.74 24.30
C PRO A 127 0.38 -18.82 25.31
N ALA A 128 1.06 -18.54 26.43
CA ALA A 128 0.54 -17.70 27.52
C ALA A 128 0.28 -16.24 27.12
N VAL A 129 0.80 -15.79 25.97
CA VAL A 129 0.65 -14.40 25.50
C VAL A 129 -0.04 -14.30 24.15
N THR A 130 -0.78 -15.33 23.75
CA THR A 130 -1.56 -15.39 22.51
C THR A 130 -2.39 -14.13 22.30
N GLY A 131 -3.18 -13.71 23.29
CA GLY A 131 -4.00 -12.50 23.17
C GLY A 131 -3.17 -11.23 22.89
N ARG A 132 -2.00 -11.08 23.52
CA ARG A 132 -1.11 -9.94 23.28
C ARG A 132 -0.51 -9.98 21.87
N LEU A 133 -0.15 -11.17 21.38
CA LEU A 133 0.34 -11.35 20.01
C LEU A 133 -0.74 -11.00 18.98
N THR A 134 -1.96 -11.47 19.16
CA THR A 134 -3.09 -11.13 18.28
C THR A 134 -3.34 -9.62 18.28
N THR A 135 -3.38 -8.96 19.44
CA THR A 135 -3.55 -7.50 19.50
C THR A 135 -2.41 -6.77 18.78
N ASN A 136 -1.16 -7.15 19.01
CA ASN A 136 -0.01 -6.50 18.38
C ASN A 136 0.02 -6.74 16.86
N MET A 137 -0.36 -7.94 16.41
CA MET A 137 -0.56 -8.28 15.00
C MET A 137 -1.62 -7.36 14.37
N LEU A 138 -2.78 -7.19 15.01
CA LEU A 138 -3.85 -6.34 14.51
C LEU A 138 -3.43 -4.86 14.42
N ILE A 139 -2.76 -4.33 15.45
CA ILE A 139 -2.24 -2.95 15.45
C ILE A 139 -1.26 -2.78 14.29
N GLY A 140 -0.26 -3.65 14.18
CA GLY A 140 0.74 -3.58 13.12
C GLY A 140 0.13 -3.70 11.73
N SER A 141 -0.81 -4.62 11.53
CA SER A 141 -1.47 -4.87 10.24
C SER A 141 -2.42 -3.74 9.85
N ALA A 142 -3.14 -3.12 10.81
CA ALA A 142 -4.00 -1.98 10.54
C ALA A 142 -3.21 -0.81 9.92
N VAL A 143 -2.01 -0.56 10.44
CA VAL A 143 -1.09 0.44 9.88
C VAL A 143 -0.58 0.00 8.51
N CYS A 144 -0.34 -1.29 8.26
CA CYS A 144 0.07 -1.79 6.93
C CYS A 144 -0.99 -1.57 5.84
N GLN A 145 -2.26 -1.42 6.21
CA GLN A 145 -3.39 -1.28 5.28
C GLN A 145 -3.64 0.16 4.81
N THR A 146 -3.12 1.18 5.50
CA THR A 146 -3.38 2.57 5.13
C THR A 146 -2.91 2.95 3.72
N PRO A 147 -1.82 2.40 3.13
CA PRO A 147 -1.47 2.69 1.72
C PRO A 147 -2.52 2.17 0.73
N ALA A 148 -3.13 1.00 0.99
CA ALA A 148 -4.25 0.51 0.19
C ALA A 148 -5.49 1.40 0.34
N ILE A 149 -5.74 1.96 1.53
CA ILE A 149 -6.80 2.95 1.75
C ILE A 149 -6.54 4.23 0.94
N PHE A 150 -5.29 4.72 0.89
CA PHE A 150 -4.94 5.89 0.06
C PHE A 150 -5.23 5.62 -1.42
N ALA A 151 -4.85 4.44 -1.93
CA ALA A 151 -5.15 4.03 -3.30
C ALA A 151 -6.66 3.90 -3.56
N MET A 152 -7.41 3.35 -2.61
CA MET A 152 -8.87 3.24 -2.68
C MET A 152 -9.52 4.62 -2.78
N VAL A 153 -9.09 5.58 -1.96
CA VAL A 153 -9.59 6.95 -1.99
C VAL A 153 -9.33 7.59 -3.36
N VAL A 154 -8.11 7.48 -3.90
CA VAL A 154 -7.78 8.04 -5.23
C VAL A 154 -8.58 7.36 -6.34
N ALA A 155 -8.77 6.03 -6.28
CA ALA A 155 -9.60 5.30 -7.22
C ALA A 155 -11.07 5.76 -7.19
N LEU A 156 -11.64 5.94 -5.99
CA LEU A 156 -12.99 6.48 -5.82
C LEU A 156 -13.11 7.91 -6.34
N LEU A 157 -12.12 8.77 -6.10
CA LEU A 157 -12.10 10.13 -6.64
C LEU A 157 -12.08 10.11 -8.19
N LEU A 158 -11.27 9.26 -8.81
CA LEU A 158 -11.25 9.09 -10.27
C LEU A 158 -12.61 8.59 -10.83
N ILE A 159 -13.28 7.69 -10.11
CA ILE A 159 -14.59 7.16 -10.51
C ILE A 159 -15.70 8.19 -10.36
N PHE A 160 -15.72 8.97 -9.27
CA PHE A 160 -16.90 9.79 -8.92
C PHE A 160 -16.75 11.29 -9.18
N ILE A 161 -15.53 11.83 -9.36
CA ILE A 161 -15.36 13.24 -9.74
C ILE A 161 -15.83 13.47 -11.18
N ASP A 162 -16.49 14.59 -11.41
CA ASP A 162 -16.81 15.09 -12.74
C ASP A 162 -15.59 15.81 -13.33
N PHE A 163 -15.11 15.31 -14.46
CA PHE A 163 -13.98 15.86 -15.21
C PHE A 163 -14.41 16.51 -16.52
N SER A 164 -15.70 16.80 -16.71
CA SER A 164 -16.23 17.38 -17.96
C SER A 164 -15.60 18.72 -18.32
N SER A 165 -15.10 19.48 -17.34
CA SER A 165 -14.38 20.74 -17.54
C SER A 165 -12.89 20.57 -17.87
N VAL A 166 -12.34 19.36 -17.73
CA VAL A 166 -10.92 19.07 -17.94
C VAL A 166 -10.69 18.76 -19.42
N PRO A 167 -9.75 19.45 -20.10
CA PRO A 167 -9.46 19.18 -21.49
C PRO A 167 -8.86 17.78 -21.65
N LEU A 168 -9.28 17.04 -22.70
CA LEU A 168 -8.75 15.70 -22.97
C LEU A 168 -7.22 15.71 -23.06
N ARG A 169 -6.65 16.69 -23.76
CA ARG A 169 -5.21 16.90 -23.89
C ARG A 169 -4.80 18.15 -23.09
N PRO A 170 -3.92 18.04 -22.09
CA PRO A 170 -3.20 16.86 -21.60
C PRO A 170 -3.89 16.05 -20.47
N GLY A 171 -5.16 16.34 -20.14
CA GLY A 171 -5.83 15.80 -18.95
C GLY A 171 -5.84 14.26 -18.83
N TRP A 172 -5.88 13.52 -19.94
CA TRP A 172 -5.83 12.05 -19.92
C TRP A 172 -4.60 11.52 -19.16
N ALA A 173 -3.45 12.17 -19.34
CA ALA A 173 -2.19 11.77 -18.75
C ALA A 173 -2.12 12.10 -17.26
N ALA A 174 -2.74 13.20 -16.84
CA ALA A 174 -2.83 13.57 -15.43
C ALA A 174 -3.66 12.56 -14.65
N LEU A 175 -4.79 12.09 -15.21
CA LEU A 175 -5.69 11.14 -14.55
C LEU A 175 -5.05 9.76 -14.38
N ILE A 176 -4.35 9.26 -15.42
CA ILE A 176 -3.58 8.02 -15.33
C ILE A 176 -2.38 8.21 -14.39
N GLY A 177 -1.66 9.33 -14.51
CA GLY A 177 -0.53 9.68 -13.66
C GLY A 177 -0.90 9.74 -12.18
N ALA A 178 -2.06 10.29 -11.83
CA ALA A 178 -2.58 10.30 -10.46
C ALA A 178 -2.79 8.88 -9.95
N GLY A 179 -3.42 8.01 -10.75
CA GLY A 179 -3.60 6.62 -10.36
C GLY A 179 -2.27 5.88 -10.12
N LEU A 180 -1.31 6.05 -11.03
CA LEU A 180 0.02 5.43 -10.96
C LEU A 180 0.83 5.94 -9.76
N SER A 181 0.75 7.24 -9.44
CA SER A 181 1.50 7.86 -8.35
C SER A 181 1.16 7.24 -7.01
N THR A 182 -0.12 7.23 -6.62
CA THR A 182 -0.54 6.62 -5.34
C THR A 182 -0.40 5.09 -5.38
N GLY A 183 -0.83 4.46 -6.47
CA GLY A 183 -0.86 3.00 -6.57
C GLY A 183 0.52 2.37 -6.42
N LEU A 184 1.52 2.87 -7.15
CA LEU A 184 2.89 2.35 -7.07
C LEU A 184 3.57 2.72 -5.75
N ALA A 185 3.41 3.96 -5.27
CA ALA A 185 4.03 4.38 -4.01
C ALA A 185 3.52 3.57 -2.80
N ALA A 186 2.26 3.12 -2.84
CA ALA A 186 1.67 2.30 -1.80
C ALA A 186 2.30 0.90 -1.66
N ILE A 187 2.89 0.34 -2.73
CA ILE A 187 3.48 -1.01 -2.72
C ILE A 187 4.58 -1.10 -1.65
N GLY A 188 5.54 -0.18 -1.71
CA GLY A 188 6.69 -0.21 -0.80
C GLY A 188 6.29 0.00 0.65
N SER A 189 5.44 1.00 0.90
CA SER A 189 4.98 1.35 2.25
C SER A 189 4.15 0.25 2.89
N GLY A 190 3.26 -0.39 2.13
CA GLY A 190 2.45 -1.51 2.63
C GLY A 190 3.30 -2.71 3.03
N TYR A 191 4.24 -3.11 2.16
CA TYR A 191 5.17 -4.21 2.44
C TYR A 191 6.09 -3.90 3.63
N GLY A 192 6.72 -2.72 3.61
CA GLY A 192 7.65 -2.28 4.64
C GLY A 192 7.00 -2.18 6.02
N GLY A 193 5.75 -1.70 6.09
CA GLY A 193 4.97 -1.72 7.31
C GLY A 193 4.81 -3.14 7.86
N GLY A 194 4.57 -4.11 6.98
CA GLY A 194 4.44 -5.52 7.31
C GLY A 194 5.70 -6.13 7.92
N VAL A 195 6.87 -5.77 7.39
CA VAL A 195 8.17 -6.20 7.92
C VAL A 195 8.37 -5.73 9.36
N ALA A 196 8.03 -4.47 9.66
CA ALA A 196 8.11 -3.93 11.01
C ALA A 196 7.10 -4.60 11.96
N ALA A 197 5.87 -4.84 11.50
CA ALA A 197 4.83 -5.51 12.27
C ALA A 197 5.17 -6.98 12.57
N GLY A 198 5.72 -7.71 11.58
CA GLY A 198 6.21 -9.08 11.77
C GLY A 198 7.36 -9.15 12.76
N ALA A 199 8.34 -8.25 12.65
CA ALA A 199 9.42 -8.12 13.62
C ALA A 199 8.91 -7.81 15.04
N SER A 200 7.83 -7.03 15.15
CA SER A 200 7.18 -6.71 16.42
C SER A 200 6.55 -7.96 17.05
N CYS A 201 5.80 -8.74 16.27
CA CYS A 201 5.21 -10.01 16.73
C CYS A 201 6.30 -11.02 17.16
N GLU A 202 7.36 -11.15 16.36
CA GLU A 202 8.55 -11.95 16.71
C GLU A 202 9.15 -11.47 18.04
N GLY A 203 9.34 -10.16 18.20
CA GLY A 203 9.90 -9.53 19.39
C GLY A 203 9.06 -9.79 20.65
N VAL A 204 7.75 -9.58 20.58
CA VAL A 204 6.81 -9.85 21.68
C VAL A 204 6.81 -11.32 22.07
N ALA A 205 6.86 -12.24 21.10
CA ALA A 205 6.94 -13.67 21.37
C ALA A 205 8.26 -14.08 22.06
N ARG A 206 9.35 -13.35 21.80
CA ARG A 206 10.64 -13.57 22.48
C ARG A 206 10.69 -12.96 23.87
N GLN A 207 10.16 -11.76 24.03
CA GLN A 207 10.21 -11.00 25.26
C GLN A 207 8.87 -10.31 25.57
N PRO A 208 7.93 -11.01 26.23
CA PRO A 208 6.58 -10.49 26.46
C PRO A 208 6.48 -9.30 27.42
N LEU A 209 7.55 -9.01 28.16
CA LEU A 209 7.65 -7.84 29.03
C LEU A 209 8.04 -6.56 28.27
N ALA A 210 8.59 -6.70 27.06
CA ALA A 210 9.03 -5.57 26.23
C ALA A 210 7.96 -5.10 25.22
N VAL A 211 6.69 -5.51 25.36
CA VAL A 211 5.61 -5.17 24.42
C VAL A 211 5.51 -3.67 24.19
N ALA A 212 5.43 -2.87 25.25
CA ALA A 212 5.26 -1.42 25.12
C ALA A 212 6.38 -0.75 24.30
N PRO A 213 7.69 -0.91 24.63
CA PRO A 213 8.74 -0.31 23.81
C PRO A 213 8.79 -0.88 22.39
N VAL A 214 8.52 -2.18 22.21
CA VAL A 214 8.49 -2.84 20.88
C VAL A 214 7.39 -2.27 20.00
N THR A 215 6.16 -2.15 20.50
CA THR A 215 5.03 -1.58 19.78
C THR A 215 5.26 -0.11 19.46
N THR A 216 5.80 0.68 20.41
CA THR A 216 6.12 2.09 20.15
C THR A 216 7.16 2.23 19.03
N THR A 217 8.25 1.46 19.07
CA THR A 217 9.27 1.50 18.01
C THR A 217 8.70 1.05 16.67
N MET A 218 7.84 0.03 16.66
CA MET A 218 7.12 -0.41 15.45
C MET A 218 6.30 0.73 14.85
N LEU A 219 5.46 1.39 15.66
CA LEU A 219 4.57 2.47 15.18
C LEU A 219 5.36 3.67 14.65
N VAL A 220 6.42 4.08 15.35
CA VAL A 220 7.31 5.16 14.88
C VAL A 220 7.98 4.78 13.56
N GLY A 221 8.52 3.56 13.47
CA GLY A 221 9.17 3.07 12.26
C GLY A 221 8.19 2.94 11.08
N GLN A 222 6.97 2.47 11.33
CA GLN A 222 5.90 2.39 10.33
C GLN A 222 5.47 3.79 9.86
N ALA A 223 5.30 4.76 10.77
CA ALA A 223 4.92 6.13 10.42
C ALA A 223 5.89 6.74 9.38
N VAL A 224 7.19 6.52 9.55
CA VAL A 224 8.20 6.97 8.58
C VAL A 224 8.18 6.12 7.30
N ALA A 225 7.97 4.80 7.39
CA ALA A 225 7.88 3.92 6.22
C ALA A 225 6.68 4.24 5.31
N GLN A 226 5.69 4.99 5.80
CA GLN A 226 4.51 5.38 5.05
C GLN A 226 4.63 6.69 4.27
N THR A 227 5.59 7.54 4.58
CA THR A 227 5.67 8.84 3.88
C THR A 227 5.83 8.74 2.36
N PRO A 228 6.45 7.70 1.75
CA PRO A 228 6.46 7.56 0.30
C PRO A 228 5.06 7.43 -0.30
N ALA A 229 4.17 6.67 0.34
CA ALA A 229 2.76 6.59 -0.07
C ALA A 229 2.06 7.95 0.08
N ILE A 230 2.38 8.72 1.12
CA ILE A 230 1.87 10.09 1.30
C ILE A 230 2.37 11.03 0.19
N PHE A 231 3.63 10.92 -0.24
CA PHE A 231 4.14 11.69 -1.38
C PHE A 231 3.43 11.31 -2.69
N GLY A 232 3.19 10.02 -2.90
CA GLY A 232 2.38 9.52 -4.02
C GLY A 232 0.96 10.09 -4.02
N LEU A 233 0.31 10.09 -2.85
CA LEU A 233 -1.01 10.68 -2.63
C LEU A 233 -1.02 12.18 -2.91
N LEU A 234 -0.04 12.91 -2.39
CA LEU A 234 0.11 14.36 -2.61
C LEU A 234 0.19 14.68 -4.10
N VAL A 235 1.09 14.01 -4.84
CA VAL A 235 1.23 14.21 -6.28
C VAL A 235 -0.05 13.83 -7.03
N SER A 236 -0.76 12.80 -6.59
CA SER A 236 -2.05 12.43 -7.18
C SER A 236 -3.10 13.52 -6.99
N PHE A 237 -3.19 14.11 -5.79
CA PHE A 237 -4.11 15.22 -5.53
C PHE A 237 -3.75 16.46 -6.34
N ILE A 238 -2.45 16.75 -6.49
CA ILE A 238 -2.00 17.85 -7.35
C ILE A 238 -2.44 17.59 -8.80
N LEU A 239 -2.27 16.38 -9.33
CA LEU A 239 -2.67 16.03 -10.70
C LEU A 239 -4.21 16.04 -10.89
N LEU A 240 -4.98 15.70 -9.86
CA LEU A 240 -6.45 15.67 -9.91
C LEU A 240 -7.09 17.06 -9.85
N PHE A 241 -6.56 17.95 -9.02
CA PHE A 241 -7.23 19.21 -8.69
C PHE A 241 -6.58 20.46 -9.29
N ARG A 242 -5.39 20.34 -9.90
CA ARG A 242 -4.76 21.47 -10.59
C ARG A 242 -5.51 21.79 -11.88
N GLY A 243 -5.70 23.09 -12.15
CA GLY A 243 -6.18 23.56 -13.45
C GLY A 243 -5.16 23.25 -14.56
N ILE A 244 -5.59 22.50 -15.57
CA ILE A 244 -4.75 22.08 -16.69
C ILE A 244 -5.17 22.86 -17.94
N PRO A 245 -4.30 23.73 -18.50
CA PRO A 245 -4.61 24.43 -19.75
C PRO A 245 -4.64 23.44 -20.92
N ALA A 246 -5.55 23.66 -21.86
CA ALA A 246 -5.61 22.86 -23.08
C ALA A 246 -4.33 23.04 -23.90
N SER A 247 -3.76 21.93 -24.39
CA SER A 247 -2.57 21.95 -25.24
C SER A 247 -2.63 20.83 -26.27
N GLU A 248 -2.30 21.15 -27.52
CA GLU A 248 -2.16 20.16 -28.60
C GLU A 248 -0.78 19.51 -28.63
N SER A 249 0.18 20.04 -27.85
CA SER A 249 1.49 19.41 -27.72
C SER A 249 1.41 18.13 -26.89
N LEU A 250 2.16 17.11 -27.30
CA LEU A 250 2.28 15.87 -26.54
C LEU A 250 3.13 16.05 -25.26
N ALA A 251 4.03 17.04 -25.25
CA ALA A 251 4.99 17.21 -24.16
C ALA A 251 4.33 17.45 -22.78
N PRO A 252 3.33 18.34 -22.63
CA PRO A 252 2.62 18.51 -21.35
C PRO A 252 1.92 17.24 -20.87
N ALA A 253 1.36 16.44 -21.79
CA ALA A 253 0.75 15.16 -21.41
C ALA A 253 1.80 14.19 -20.88
N MET A 254 2.92 14.02 -21.59
CA MET A 254 3.99 13.15 -21.11
C MET A 254 4.60 13.63 -19.79
N ALA A 255 4.71 14.94 -19.57
CA ALA A 255 5.21 15.50 -18.32
C ALA A 255 4.31 15.12 -17.12
N LEU A 256 2.98 15.26 -17.27
CA LEU A 256 2.02 14.90 -16.20
C LEU A 256 1.99 13.39 -15.93
N LEU A 257 2.07 12.56 -16.96
CA LEU A 257 2.18 11.10 -16.81
C LEU A 257 3.49 10.71 -16.14
N ALA A 258 4.61 11.30 -16.59
CA ALA A 258 5.94 11.05 -16.06
C ALA A 258 6.07 11.49 -14.60
N ALA A 259 5.43 12.60 -14.20
CA ALA A 259 5.37 13.03 -12.80
C ALA A 259 4.72 11.97 -11.91
N GLY A 260 3.59 11.41 -12.34
CA GLY A 260 2.91 10.35 -11.60
C GLY A 260 3.77 9.08 -11.49
N LEU A 261 4.35 8.65 -12.61
CA LEU A 261 5.24 7.49 -12.66
C LEU A 261 6.51 7.66 -11.80
N CYS A 262 7.13 8.84 -11.85
CA CYS A 262 8.37 9.13 -11.13
C CYS A 262 8.17 9.04 -9.61
N THR A 263 7.17 9.73 -9.07
CA THR A 263 6.85 9.65 -7.63
C THR A 263 6.41 8.24 -7.23
N GLY A 264 5.55 7.61 -8.03
CA GLY A 264 5.05 6.26 -7.77
C GLY A 264 6.17 5.23 -7.66
N LEU A 265 7.00 5.10 -8.69
CA LEU A 265 8.13 4.16 -8.69
C LEU A 265 9.20 4.55 -7.66
N GLY A 266 9.48 5.83 -7.52
CA GLY A 266 10.44 6.36 -6.54
C GLY A 266 10.05 6.09 -5.08
N GLY A 267 8.76 5.85 -4.81
CA GLY A 267 8.27 5.51 -3.47
C GLY A 267 8.45 4.04 -3.06
N ILE A 268 8.61 3.11 -4.01
CA ILE A 268 8.66 1.67 -3.71
C ILE A 268 9.88 1.32 -2.86
N GLY A 269 11.07 1.71 -3.32
CA GLY A 269 12.34 1.39 -2.65
C GLY A 269 12.40 1.91 -1.21
N PRO A 270 12.19 3.22 -0.98
CA PRO A 270 12.17 3.80 0.36
C PRO A 270 11.12 3.17 1.29
N GLY A 271 9.92 2.85 0.79
CA GLY A 271 8.91 2.17 1.59
C GLY A 271 9.40 0.81 2.12
N ILE A 272 10.02 0.00 1.26
CA ILE A 272 10.60 -1.30 1.64
C ILE A 272 11.79 -1.10 2.60
N GLY A 273 12.74 -0.24 2.25
CA GLY A 273 13.96 0.01 3.02
C GLY A 273 13.67 0.53 4.41
N ASN A 274 12.73 1.48 4.54
CA ASN A 274 12.31 1.99 5.85
C ASN A 274 11.66 0.92 6.72
N GLY A 275 10.88 0.02 6.12
CA GLY A 275 10.32 -1.14 6.80
C GLY A 275 11.38 -2.10 7.32
N GLN A 276 12.45 -2.33 6.55
CA GLN A 276 13.58 -3.16 6.97
C GLN A 276 14.35 -2.52 8.13
N VAL A 277 14.62 -1.21 8.06
CA VAL A 277 15.28 -0.46 9.13
C VAL A 277 14.43 -0.50 10.41
N ALA A 278 13.12 -0.27 10.30
CA ALA A 278 12.18 -0.38 11.41
C ALA A 278 12.15 -1.80 12.00
N GLY A 279 12.04 -2.83 11.16
CA GLY A 279 12.07 -4.22 11.62
C GLY A 279 13.38 -4.59 12.33
N GLY A 280 14.51 -4.07 11.86
CA GLY A 280 15.81 -4.20 12.54
C GLY A 280 15.79 -3.59 13.94
N ALA A 281 15.35 -2.33 14.06
CA ALA A 281 15.25 -1.64 15.34
C ALA A 281 14.31 -2.37 16.31
N VAL A 282 13.12 -2.75 15.84
CA VAL A 282 12.12 -3.48 16.63
C VAL A 282 12.68 -4.79 17.19
N ARG A 283 13.38 -5.60 16.39
CA ARG A 283 13.99 -6.86 16.86
C ARG A 283 15.01 -6.65 17.97
N TRP A 284 15.78 -5.57 17.91
CA TRP A 284 16.81 -5.28 18.91
C TRP A 284 16.26 -4.62 20.17
N VAL A 285 15.23 -3.76 20.04
CA VAL A 285 14.48 -3.22 21.18
C VAL A 285 13.83 -4.36 21.99
N ALA A 286 13.31 -5.39 21.32
CA ALA A 286 12.76 -6.56 22.00
C ALA A 286 13.79 -7.33 22.82
N ARG A 287 15.08 -7.31 22.42
CA ARG A 287 16.17 -7.99 23.13
C ARG A 287 16.70 -7.18 24.30
N ASN A 288 16.79 -5.86 24.13
CA ASN A 288 17.26 -4.95 25.18
C ASN A 288 16.50 -3.62 25.09
N SER A 289 15.46 -3.48 25.92
CA SER A 289 14.63 -2.27 25.96
C SER A 289 15.34 -1.06 26.59
N ALA A 290 16.42 -1.27 27.34
CA ALA A 290 17.16 -0.17 27.97
C ALA A 290 17.86 0.74 26.95
N ILE A 291 18.22 0.20 25.79
CA ILE A 291 18.86 0.95 24.69
C ILE A 291 17.86 1.38 23.60
N ALA A 292 16.56 1.35 23.90
CA ALA A 292 15.53 1.63 22.89
C ALA A 292 15.65 3.03 22.29
N THR A 293 16.03 4.03 23.09
CA THR A 293 16.25 5.40 22.62
C THR A 293 17.35 5.48 21.58
N ASP A 294 18.48 4.79 21.79
CA ASP A 294 19.60 4.81 20.85
C ASP A 294 19.27 4.05 19.57
N LEU A 295 18.57 2.91 19.68
CA LEU A 295 18.09 2.18 18.52
C LEU A 295 17.08 2.99 17.70
N MET A 296 16.17 3.73 18.35
CA MET A 296 15.25 4.64 17.66
C MET A 296 15.99 5.77 16.94
N ARG A 297 17.05 6.33 17.52
CA ARG A 297 17.88 7.34 16.85
C ARG A 297 18.55 6.78 15.59
N VAL A 298 19.19 5.60 15.69
CA VAL A 298 19.81 4.94 14.54
C VAL A 298 18.77 4.60 13.47
N MET A 299 17.60 4.12 13.88
CA MET A 299 16.47 3.86 12.99
C MET A 299 16.05 5.10 12.21
N LEU A 300 15.80 6.22 12.90
CA LEU A 300 15.34 7.46 12.28
C LEU A 300 16.39 8.06 11.34
N VAL A 301 17.68 8.01 11.70
CA VAL A 301 18.76 8.45 10.81
C VAL A 301 18.85 7.56 9.57
N GLY A 302 18.80 6.24 9.73
CA GLY A 302 18.82 5.30 8.61
C GLY A 302 17.62 5.49 7.68
N GLN A 303 16.43 5.68 8.24
CA GLN A 303 15.22 5.95 7.46
C GLN A 303 15.30 7.32 6.76
N ALA A 304 15.85 8.36 7.39
CA ALA A 304 16.04 9.66 6.76
C ALA A 304 16.94 9.58 5.53
N VAL A 305 18.02 8.79 5.59
CA VAL A 305 18.90 8.54 4.43
C VAL A 305 18.16 7.75 3.35
N SER A 306 17.46 6.66 3.72
CA SER A 306 16.69 5.85 2.78
C SER A 306 15.55 6.63 2.10
N GLN A 307 15.02 7.67 2.74
CA GLN A 307 13.94 8.51 2.22
C GLN A 307 14.37 9.50 1.14
N SER A 308 15.67 9.82 1.06
CA SER A 308 16.18 10.84 0.15
C SER A 308 15.77 10.60 -1.31
N THR A 309 15.75 9.35 -1.76
CA THR A 309 15.39 9.00 -3.14
C THR A 309 13.89 9.21 -3.45
N ALA A 310 13.00 8.99 -2.47
CA ALA A 310 11.58 9.34 -2.62
C ALA A 310 11.39 10.86 -2.69
N ILE A 311 12.16 11.62 -1.92
CA ILE A 311 12.14 13.09 -1.99
C ILE A 311 12.64 13.56 -3.36
N TYR A 312 13.73 12.99 -3.89
CA TYR A 312 14.22 13.34 -5.23
C TYR A 312 13.20 13.05 -6.31
N ALA A 313 12.53 11.89 -6.25
CA ALA A 313 11.47 11.53 -7.18
C ALA A 313 10.28 12.50 -7.11
N MET A 314 9.86 12.87 -5.89
CA MET A 314 8.81 13.86 -5.68
C MET A 314 9.23 15.23 -6.24
N VAL A 315 10.46 15.70 -5.98
CA VAL A 315 10.96 16.98 -6.49
C VAL A 315 10.97 17.01 -8.02
N VAL A 316 11.48 15.96 -8.67
CA VAL A 316 11.44 15.85 -10.14
C VAL A 316 10.00 15.88 -10.65
N SER A 317 9.08 15.20 -9.97
CA SER A 317 7.66 15.21 -10.33
C SER A 317 7.03 16.59 -10.17
N LEU A 318 7.36 17.33 -9.11
CA LEU A 318 6.91 18.72 -8.93
C LEU A 318 7.47 19.64 -10.01
N VAL A 319 8.72 19.46 -10.44
CA VAL A 319 9.30 20.21 -11.56
C VAL A 319 8.55 19.89 -12.86
N LEU A 320 8.28 18.61 -13.14
CA LEU A 320 7.50 18.19 -14.31
C LEU A 320 6.06 18.71 -14.31
N ILE A 321 5.49 18.97 -13.13
CA ILE A 321 4.14 19.54 -13.01
C ILE A 321 4.21 21.06 -13.18
N PHE A 322 5.05 21.76 -12.43
CA PHE A 322 4.95 23.21 -12.26
C PHE A 322 5.86 24.03 -13.16
N VAL A 323 6.93 23.43 -13.70
CA VAL A 323 7.97 24.16 -14.45
C VAL A 323 7.94 23.80 -15.93
N VAL A 324 7.70 22.53 -16.25
CA VAL A 324 7.62 21.99 -17.62
C VAL A 324 6.18 21.99 -18.11
#